data_AF-A0A2C5Z4C3-F1
#
_entry.id   AF-A0A2C5Z4C3-F1
#
_cell.length_a   1.000
_cell.length_b   1.000
_cell.length_c   1.000
_cell.angle_alpha   90.00
_cell.angle_beta   90.00
_cell.angle_gamma   90.00
#
_symmetry.space_group_name_H-M   'P 1'
#
loop_
_entity.id
_entity.type
_entity.pdbx_description
1 polymer ?
#
loop_
_entity_poly.entity_id
_entity_poly.type
_entity_poly.pdbx_seq_one_letter_code
_entity_poly.pdbx_strand_id
1 'polypeptide(L)'
;MTTVLSRDIDTKDSPSDSGKSLSSSIPPLGVPLQKRPWFRSSSVIDKHAIATQPSVFDDATTADKYQPPADWENTHRFDPLFRWTWSEELRLVRKVDLYIMVWTCIMFMALELDRANISQALTDDLLGDLQMTTNGKCCKVGV
;
A
#
# COMPACT_ATOMS: atom_id res chain seq x y z
N MET A 1 -42.61 -21.48 7.25
CA MET A 1 -43.34 -20.23 6.94
C MET A 1 -43.42 -19.44 8.23
N THR A 2 -42.64 -18.36 8.34
CA THR A 2 -42.60 -17.51 9.53
C THR A 2 -42.52 -16.06 9.06
N THR A 3 -43.54 -15.29 9.41
CA THR A 3 -43.72 -13.87 9.09
C THR A 3 -42.93 -13.02 10.08
N VAL A 4 -42.23 -11.99 9.60
CA VAL A 4 -41.63 -10.95 10.43
C VAL A 4 -42.31 -9.61 10.08
N LEU A 5 -42.85 -8.99 11.13
CA LEU A 5 -43.65 -7.77 11.13
C LEU A 5 -42.84 -6.54 10.70
N SER A 6 -43.31 -5.84 9.67
CA SER A 6 -42.89 -4.46 9.36
C SER A 6 -43.41 -3.52 10.44
N ARG A 7 -42.53 -2.62 10.91
CA ARG A 7 -42.91 -1.42 11.67
C ARG A 7 -42.91 -0.24 10.71
N ASP A 8 -44.08 0.32 10.47
CA ASP A 8 -44.25 1.61 9.81
C ASP A 8 -43.88 2.74 10.79
N ILE A 9 -43.03 3.66 10.33
CA ILE A 9 -42.84 4.97 10.96
C ILE A 9 -43.16 6.00 9.88
N ASP A 10 -44.29 6.65 10.06
CA ASP A 10 -44.78 7.72 9.21
C ASP A 10 -44.11 9.06 9.58
N THR A 11 -43.52 9.67 8.54
CA THR A 11 -43.44 11.10 8.21
C THR A 11 -43.04 12.12 9.29
N LYS A 12 -41.88 12.79 9.09
CA LYS A 12 -41.73 14.22 9.39
C LYS A 12 -40.67 14.95 8.53
N ASP A 13 -41.20 15.82 7.68
CA ASP A 13 -40.66 17.08 7.12
C ASP A 13 -39.35 17.09 6.30
N SER A 14 -39.54 17.07 4.98
CA SER A 14 -38.63 17.65 3.99
C SER A 14 -38.42 19.15 4.21
N PRO A 15 -37.20 19.65 3.96
CA PRO A 15 -37.02 20.92 3.29
C PRO A 15 -36.39 20.71 1.91
N SER A 16 -37.07 21.27 0.91
CA SER A 16 -36.50 21.82 -0.33
C SER A 16 -35.65 20.90 -1.22
N ASP A 17 -36.37 20.34 -2.18
CA ASP A 17 -35.91 19.93 -3.51
C ASP A 17 -35.02 21.03 -4.16
N SER A 18 -33.69 20.83 -4.17
CA SER A 18 -32.74 21.62 -4.97
C SER A 18 -31.46 20.86 -5.37
N GLY A 19 -31.36 19.54 -5.10
CA GLY A 19 -30.13 18.76 -5.34
C GLY A 19 -30.03 18.01 -6.67
N LYS A 20 -31.07 18.02 -7.52
CA LYS A 20 -31.16 17.09 -8.67
C LYS A 20 -30.47 17.56 -9.95
N SER A 21 -30.04 18.82 -10.03
CA SER A 21 -29.42 19.38 -11.26
C SER A 21 -27.89 19.38 -11.28
N LEU A 22 -27.22 18.95 -10.20
CA LEU A 22 -25.74 18.88 -10.12
C LEU A 22 -25.17 17.47 -10.31
N SER A 23 -26.04 16.45 -10.45
CA SER A 23 -25.60 15.05 -10.58
C SER A 23 -25.03 14.70 -11.95
N SER A 24 -25.27 15.50 -12.99
CA SER A 24 -24.80 15.16 -14.34
C SER A 24 -23.32 15.47 -14.58
N SER A 25 -22.68 16.29 -13.74
CA SER A 25 -21.27 16.69 -13.90
C SER A 25 -20.30 15.87 -13.06
N ILE A 26 -20.79 15.13 -12.06
CA ILE A 26 -19.94 14.36 -11.15
C ILE A 26 -19.83 12.93 -11.68
N PRO A 27 -18.61 12.43 -12.00
CA PRO A 27 -18.44 11.06 -12.47
C PRO A 27 -18.94 10.05 -11.44
N PRO A 28 -19.50 8.90 -11.87
CA PRO A 28 -20.05 7.91 -10.95
C PRO A 28 -18.97 7.35 -10.02
N LEU A 29 -19.31 7.13 -8.76
CA LEU A 29 -18.39 6.55 -7.80
C LEU A 29 -18.24 5.04 -8.01
N GLY A 30 -17.07 4.51 -7.63
CA GLY A 30 -16.84 3.07 -7.62
C GLY A 30 -17.71 2.37 -6.57
N VAL A 31 -18.06 1.10 -6.83
CA VAL A 31 -18.72 0.29 -5.81
C VAL A 31 -17.82 0.15 -4.57
N PRO A 32 -18.37 0.22 -3.35
CA PRO A 32 -17.57 0.09 -2.15
C PRO A 32 -16.93 -1.29 -2.10
N LEU A 33 -15.59 -1.34 -1.95
CA LEU A 33 -14.91 -2.61 -1.76
C LEU A 33 -15.33 -3.21 -0.43
N GLN A 34 -16.07 -4.31 -0.48
CA GLN A 34 -16.33 -5.10 0.70
C GLN A 34 -15.00 -5.65 1.22
N LYS A 35 -14.57 -5.17 2.40
CA LYS A 35 -13.37 -5.69 3.08
C LYS A 35 -13.57 -7.18 3.34
N ARG A 36 -12.75 -8.02 2.69
CA ARG A 36 -12.74 -9.47 2.86
C ARG A 36 -11.50 -9.88 3.63
N PRO A 37 -11.56 -10.97 4.43
CA PRO A 37 -10.37 -11.50 5.06
C PRO A 37 -9.37 -11.94 3.99
N TRP A 38 -8.08 -11.71 4.24
CA TRP A 38 -6.94 -11.99 3.36
C TRP A 38 -6.84 -13.44 2.82
N PHE A 39 -7.63 -14.38 3.36
CA PHE A 39 -7.64 -15.79 2.98
C PHE A 39 -8.66 -16.10 1.86
N ARG A 40 -9.51 -15.14 1.50
CA ARG A 40 -10.52 -15.36 0.46
C ARG A 40 -10.03 -14.80 -0.87
N SER A 41 -10.00 -15.66 -1.89
CA SER A 41 -9.63 -15.30 -3.27
C SER A 41 -10.36 -14.03 -3.74
N SER A 42 -9.61 -13.17 -4.44
CA SER A 42 -10.09 -11.91 -5.01
C SER A 42 -11.41 -12.13 -5.74
N SER A 43 -12.40 -11.28 -5.46
CA SER A 43 -13.60 -11.21 -6.31
C SER A 43 -13.19 -10.83 -7.74
N VAL A 44 -13.99 -11.28 -8.71
CA VAL A 44 -13.88 -10.79 -10.09
C VAL A 44 -14.23 -9.31 -10.06
N ILE A 45 -13.23 -8.45 -10.28
CA ILE A 45 -13.39 -7.00 -10.37
C ILE A 45 -13.42 -6.62 -11.85
N ASP A 46 -14.44 -5.87 -12.24
CA ASP A 46 -14.54 -5.32 -13.60
C ASP A 46 -13.44 -4.28 -13.84
N LYS A 47 -12.57 -4.54 -14.81
CA LYS A 47 -11.38 -3.72 -15.10
C LYS A 47 -11.71 -2.28 -15.52
N HIS A 48 -12.87 -2.09 -16.17
CA HIS A 48 -13.34 -0.80 -16.66
C HIS A 48 -14.23 -0.07 -15.64
N ALA A 49 -14.57 -0.70 -14.52
CA ALA A 49 -15.29 -0.01 -13.46
C ALA A 49 -14.37 1.01 -12.78
N ILE A 50 -14.99 2.06 -12.25
CA ILE A 50 -14.31 3.09 -11.48
C ILE A 50 -13.89 2.49 -10.13
N ALA A 51 -12.65 2.75 -9.75
CA ALA A 51 -12.05 2.25 -8.52
C ALA A 51 -12.14 3.24 -7.36
N THR A 52 -12.21 4.53 -7.69
CA THR A 52 -12.23 5.64 -6.73
C THR A 52 -13.44 5.52 -5.79
N GLN A 53 -13.14 5.50 -4.49
CA GLN A 53 -14.10 5.47 -3.40
C GLN A 53 -14.61 6.89 -3.07
N PRO A 54 -15.70 7.03 -2.28
CA PRO A 54 -16.14 8.33 -1.79
C PRO A 54 -14.98 9.06 -1.07
N SER A 55 -14.76 10.32 -1.45
CA SER A 55 -13.67 11.14 -0.96
C SER A 55 -14.19 12.39 -0.27
N VAL A 56 -13.31 13.05 0.49
CA VAL A 56 -13.61 14.31 1.19
C VAL A 56 -14.02 15.44 0.23
N PHE A 57 -13.61 15.35 -1.04
CA PHE A 57 -13.89 16.35 -2.07
C PHE A 57 -15.26 16.20 -2.73
N ASP A 58 -16.01 15.13 -2.42
CA ASP A 58 -17.36 14.93 -2.95
C ASP A 58 -18.40 15.83 -2.23
N ASP A 59 -18.11 16.26 -1.00
CA ASP A 59 -18.96 17.16 -0.21
C ASP A 59 -18.52 18.61 -0.35
N ALA A 60 -19.39 19.48 -0.90
CA ALA A 60 -19.07 20.89 -1.15
C ALA A 60 -18.66 21.67 0.11
N THR A 61 -19.25 21.37 1.27
CA THR A 61 -18.94 22.03 2.54
C THR A 61 -17.57 21.66 3.09
N THR A 62 -17.10 20.45 2.79
CA THR A 62 -15.84 19.92 3.29
C THR A 62 -14.70 20.18 2.30
N ALA A 63 -14.98 20.12 1.00
CA ALA A 63 -14.00 20.29 -0.07
C ALA A 63 -13.18 21.58 0.06
N ASP A 64 -13.82 22.71 0.37
CA ASP A 64 -13.17 24.02 0.51
C ASP A 64 -12.08 24.01 1.60
N LYS A 65 -12.28 23.25 2.68
CA LYS A 65 -11.34 23.18 3.81
C LYS A 65 -10.10 22.35 3.50
N TYR A 66 -10.21 21.38 2.59
CA TYR A 66 -9.14 20.44 2.24
C TYR A 66 -8.44 20.78 0.92
N GLN A 67 -8.76 21.94 0.32
CA GLN A 67 -8.06 22.39 -0.88
C GLN A 67 -6.57 22.62 -0.61
N PRO A 68 -5.70 22.21 -1.55
CA PRO A 68 -4.28 22.50 -1.48
C PRO A 68 -4.00 24.01 -1.48
N PRO A 69 -3.00 24.50 -0.74
CA PRO A 69 -2.54 25.89 -0.86
C PRO A 69 -2.11 26.25 -2.29
N ALA A 70 -2.24 27.52 -2.66
CA ALA A 70 -1.86 28.00 -3.99
C ALA A 70 -0.36 27.85 -4.30
N ASP A 71 0.48 27.85 -3.27
CA ASP A 71 1.95 27.76 -3.40
C ASP A 71 2.47 26.35 -3.72
N TRP A 72 1.61 25.33 -3.74
CA TRP A 72 2.03 23.97 -4.08
C TRP A 72 2.28 23.79 -5.57
N GLU A 73 3.40 23.13 -5.90
CA GLU A 73 3.87 22.90 -7.28
C GLU A 73 2.80 22.29 -8.19
N ASN A 74 2.02 21.35 -7.66
CA ASN A 74 1.07 20.56 -8.44
C ASN A 74 -0.39 21.03 -8.29
N THR A 75 -0.63 22.19 -7.66
CA THR A 75 -2.00 22.71 -7.48
C THR A 75 -2.73 22.91 -8.81
N HIS A 76 -2.01 23.29 -9.86
CA HIS A 76 -2.57 23.45 -11.21
C HIS A 76 -3.05 22.14 -11.88
N ARG A 77 -2.63 20.97 -11.39
CA ARG A 77 -3.04 19.65 -11.91
C ARG A 77 -4.05 18.95 -11.01
N PHE A 78 -4.44 19.60 -9.92
CA PHE A 78 -5.37 19.03 -8.97
C PHE A 78 -6.79 19.11 -9.54
N ASP A 79 -7.36 17.96 -9.88
CA ASP A 79 -8.74 17.81 -10.31
C ASP A 79 -9.51 16.94 -9.29
N PRO A 80 -10.42 17.52 -8.49
CA PRO A 80 -11.23 16.79 -7.52
C PRO A 80 -12.16 15.73 -8.13
N LEU A 81 -12.54 15.89 -9.40
CA LEU A 81 -13.48 15.02 -10.07
C LEU A 81 -12.80 13.86 -10.81
N PHE A 82 -11.47 13.84 -10.85
CA PHE A 82 -10.73 12.80 -11.55
C PHE A 82 -10.96 11.41 -10.93
N ARG A 83 -11.30 10.42 -11.76
CA ARG A 83 -11.56 9.04 -11.34
C ARG A 83 -10.66 8.05 -12.08
N TRP A 84 -10.10 7.10 -11.33
CA TRP A 84 -9.31 6.01 -11.89
C TRP A 84 -10.20 4.79 -12.18
N THR A 85 -9.91 4.09 -13.28
CA THR A 85 -10.44 2.73 -13.47
C THR A 85 -9.57 1.70 -12.73
N TRP A 86 -10.16 0.55 -12.38
CA TRP A 86 -9.41 -0.56 -11.76
C TRP A 86 -8.21 -1.00 -12.60
N SER A 87 -8.34 -0.96 -13.92
CA SER A 87 -7.25 -1.32 -14.81
C SER A 87 -6.03 -0.39 -14.69
N GLU A 88 -6.27 0.91 -14.53
CA GLU A 88 -5.23 1.92 -14.46
C GLU A 88 -4.58 1.94 -13.07
N GLU A 89 -5.39 1.88 -12.01
CA GLU A 89 -4.92 1.82 -10.64
C GLU A 89 -4.00 0.60 -10.44
N LEU A 90 -4.45 -0.59 -10.83
CA LEU A 90 -3.64 -1.81 -10.68
C LEU A 90 -2.36 -1.79 -11.53
N ARG A 91 -2.38 -1.13 -12.69
CA ARG A 91 -1.16 -0.97 -13.51
C ARG A 91 -0.17 -0.04 -12.83
N LEU A 92 -0.66 1.07 -12.26
CA LEU A 92 0.17 2.04 -11.55
C LEU A 92 0.77 1.44 -10.28
N VAL A 93 -0.04 0.76 -9.46
CA VAL A 93 0.41 0.09 -8.23
C VAL A 93 1.48 -0.95 -8.56
N ARG A 94 1.24 -1.84 -9.53
CA ARG A 94 2.24 -2.84 -9.94
C ARG A 94 3.55 -2.23 -10.42
N LYS A 95 3.48 -1.10 -11.13
CA LYS A 95 4.66 -0.39 -11.61
C LYS A 95 5.47 0.14 -10.44
N VAL A 96 4.82 0.83 -9.50
CA VAL A 96 5.48 1.39 -8.30
C VAL A 96 6.07 0.29 -7.42
N ASP A 97 5.29 -0.76 -7.17
CA ASP A 97 5.74 -1.91 -6.38
C ASP A 97 6.97 -2.57 -7.00
N LEU A 98 7.01 -2.74 -8.33
CA LEU A 98 8.18 -3.32 -9.00
C LEU A 98 9.44 -2.47 -8.79
N TYR A 99 9.35 -1.15 -8.94
CA TYR A 99 10.50 -0.26 -8.74
C TYR A 99 11.02 -0.30 -7.30
N ILE A 100 10.11 -0.26 -6.33
CA ILE A 100 10.48 -0.26 -4.91
C ILE A 100 10.98 -1.65 -4.50
N MET A 101 10.26 -2.72 -4.86
CA MET A 101 10.56 -4.09 -4.44
C MET A 101 11.92 -4.54 -4.99
N VAL A 102 12.24 -4.24 -6.26
CA VAL A 102 13.57 -4.53 -6.82
C VAL A 102 14.67 -3.78 -6.06
N TRP A 103 14.49 -2.48 -5.81
CA TRP A 103 15.49 -1.70 -5.08
C TRP A 103 15.70 -2.21 -3.65
N THR A 104 14.60 -2.49 -2.94
CA THR A 104 14.67 -3.06 -1.58
C THR A 104 15.37 -4.41 -1.58
N CYS A 105 15.09 -5.30 -2.54
CA CYS A 105 15.80 -6.58 -2.66
C CYS A 105 17.29 -6.41 -2.87
N ILE A 106 17.73 -5.47 -3.72
CA ILE A 106 19.16 -5.22 -3.94
C ILE A 106 19.83 -4.77 -2.64
N MET A 107 19.24 -3.83 -1.90
CA MET A 107 19.78 -3.36 -0.62
C MET A 107 19.83 -4.48 0.42
N PHE A 108 18.78 -5.30 0.53
CA PHE A 108 18.76 -6.44 1.45
C PHE A 108 19.78 -7.52 1.07
N MET A 109 19.92 -7.84 -0.22
CA MET A 109 20.94 -8.80 -0.68
C MET A 109 22.36 -8.31 -0.38
N ALA A 110 22.64 -7.01 -0.57
CA ALA A 110 23.93 -6.43 -0.24
C ALA A 110 24.26 -6.56 1.27
N LEU A 111 23.30 -6.26 2.14
CA LEU A 111 23.47 -6.38 3.60
C LEU A 111 23.75 -7.83 4.06
N GLU A 112 23.05 -8.79 3.47
CA GLU A 112 23.23 -10.20 3.82
C GLU A 112 24.54 -10.77 3.25
N LEU A 113 25.02 -10.28 2.10
CA LEU A 113 26.34 -10.63 1.58
C LEU A 113 27.43 -10.16 2.53
N ASP A 114 27.37 -8.91 3.00
CA ASP A 114 28.34 -8.36 3.96
C ASP A 114 28.34 -9.15 5.27
N ARG A 115 27.17 -9.53 5.79
CA ARG A 115 27.04 -10.39 6.98
C ARG A 115 27.66 -11.78 6.75
N ALA A 116 27.32 -12.43 5.65
CA ALA A 116 27.80 -13.78 5.34
C ALA A 116 29.31 -13.80 5.10
N ASN A 117 29.86 -12.78 4.44
CA ASN A 117 31.30 -12.67 4.15
C ASN A 117 32.13 -12.50 5.44
N ILE A 118 31.69 -11.65 6.39
CA ILE A 118 32.36 -11.51 7.69
C ILE A 118 32.35 -12.83 8.48
N SER A 119 31.25 -13.59 8.42
CA SER A 119 31.18 -14.88 9.11
C SER A 119 32.13 -15.94 8.54
N GLN A 120 32.50 -15.84 7.26
CA GLN A 120 33.47 -16.74 6.61
C GLN A 120 34.91 -16.26 6.73
N ALA A 121 35.14 -14.97 6.96
CA ALA A 121 36.47 -14.39 7.20
C ALA A 121 37.00 -14.67 8.62
N LEU A 122 36.23 -15.33 9.48
CA LEU A 122 36.66 -15.81 10.80
C LEU A 122 37.48 -17.08 10.60
N THR A 123 38.71 -16.86 10.13
CA THR A 123 39.81 -17.81 9.94
C THR A 123 39.67 -19.12 10.73
N ASP A 124 39.16 -20.15 10.06
CA ASP A 124 39.62 -21.51 10.33
C ASP A 124 41.15 -21.52 10.08
N ASP A 125 41.89 -22.16 10.97
CA ASP A 125 43.35 -22.34 10.94
C ASP A 125 44.29 -21.18 11.32
N LEU A 126 43.80 -20.05 11.89
CA LEU A 126 44.72 -19.00 12.40
C LEU A 126 45.68 -19.55 13.47
N LEU A 127 45.22 -20.50 14.30
CA LEU A 127 46.08 -21.17 15.29
C LEU A 127 47.09 -22.13 14.66
N GLY A 128 46.75 -22.79 13.55
CA GLY A 128 47.65 -23.66 12.79
C GLY A 128 48.77 -22.87 12.11
N ASP A 129 48.41 -21.74 11.48
CA ASP A 129 49.35 -20.86 10.77
C ASP A 129 50.25 -20.06 11.72
N LEU A 130 49.80 -19.75 12.94
CA LEU A 130 50.63 -19.10 13.96
C LEU A 130 51.43 -20.08 14.82
N GLN A 131 51.38 -21.39 14.50
CA GLN A 131 52.00 -22.48 15.28
C GLN A 131 51.67 -22.44 16.79
N MET A 132 50.48 -21.98 17.16
CA MET A 132 50.06 -21.88 18.56
C MET A 132 48.99 -22.93 18.86
N THR A 133 49.28 -23.80 19.83
CA THR A 133 48.30 -24.81 20.28
C THR A 133 47.46 -24.24 21.42
N THR A 134 46.15 -24.47 21.42
CA THR A 134 45.19 -24.03 22.46
C THR A 134 45.49 -24.62 23.84
N ASN A 135 46.34 -25.65 23.90
CA ASN A 135 46.83 -26.21 25.14
C ASN A 135 48.15 -25.51 25.49
N GLY A 136 48.30 -24.99 26.70
CA GLY A 136 49.52 -24.30 27.17
C GLY A 136 50.78 -25.15 27.28
N LYS A 137 50.99 -26.12 26.38
CA LYS A 137 52.23 -26.88 26.21
C LYS A 137 52.87 -26.46 24.91
N CYS A 138 53.81 -25.53 25.04
CA CYS A 138 54.78 -25.15 24.02
C CYS A 138 55.36 -26.42 23.35
N CYS A 139 55.14 -26.56 22.04
CA CYS A 139 55.79 -27.59 21.25
C CYS A 139 57.27 -27.24 21.12
N LYS A 140 58.12 -28.07 21.73
CA LYS A 140 59.54 -28.12 21.38
C LYS A 140 59.66 -28.59 19.94
N VAL A 141 60.13 -27.71 19.07
CA VAL A 141 60.69 -28.08 17.77
C VAL A 141 61.93 -28.93 18.03
N GLY A 142 61.97 -30.13 17.48
CA GLY A 142 63.11 -31.05 17.63
C GLY A 142 62.93 -32.32 16.80
N VAL A 143 63.38 -32.22 15.54
CA VAL A 143 63.60 -33.25 14.51
C VAL A 143 62.35 -33.91 13.92
#